data_AF-A0A5S4EV71-F1
#
_entry.id   AF-A0A5S4EV71-F1
#
_cell.length_a   1.000
_cell.length_b   1.000
_cell.length_c   1.000
_cell.angle_alpha   90.00
_cell.angle_beta   90.00
_cell.angle_gamma   90.00
#
_symmetry.space_group_name_H-M   'P 1'
#
loop_
_entity.id
_entity.type
_entity.pdbx_description
1 polymer ?
#
loop_
_entity_poly.entity_id
_entity_poly.type
_entity_poly.pdbx_seq_one_letter_code
_entity_poly.pdbx_strand_id
1 'polypeptide(L)'
;VAGRVLMAPVLPLLSDAADQLAATVRRIAGTGARAVEPVVLRLPPGTRGWYLEWLGRAHPQLVARYEELYDRSGLPSADYEQRITGQIAQLCRVYGMECGPVVAQRREPRVAQLALV
;
A
#
# COMPACT_ATOMS: atom_id res chain seq x y z
N VAL A 1 -22.57 1.18 -7.72
CA VAL A 1 -21.89 1.08 -6.41
C VAL A 1 -20.57 1.80 -6.55
N ALA A 2 -20.32 2.87 -5.80
CA ALA A 2 -19.02 3.52 -5.84
C ALA A 2 -18.09 2.82 -4.84
N GLY A 3 -17.13 2.07 -5.36
CA GLY A 3 -16.24 1.23 -4.59
C GLY A 3 -14.99 1.95 -4.06
N ARG A 4 -14.23 1.23 -3.24
CA ARG A 4 -12.88 1.60 -2.80
C ARG A 4 -11.87 0.83 -3.65
N VAL A 5 -10.77 1.48 -3.99
CA VAL A 5 -9.62 0.82 -4.62
C VAL A 5 -8.51 0.65 -3.61
N LEU A 6 -8.06 -0.59 -3.44
CA LEU A 6 -6.83 -0.88 -2.74
C LEU A 6 -5.65 -0.65 -3.70
N MET A 7 -4.86 0.40 -3.44
CA MET A 7 -3.65 0.71 -4.20
C MET A 7 -2.47 0.02 -3.53
N ALA A 8 -2.26 -1.26 -3.87
CA ALA A 8 -1.31 -2.12 -3.19
C ALA A 8 -0.62 -3.13 -4.12
N PRO A 9 0.65 -3.48 -3.84
CA PRO A 9 1.58 -2.72 -3.01
C PRO A 9 2.14 -1.50 -3.77
N VAL A 10 2.38 -0.39 -3.08
CA VAL A 10 3.31 0.65 -3.56
C VAL A 10 4.74 0.18 -3.27
N LEU A 11 5.53 0.01 -4.32
CA LEU A 11 6.89 -0.50 -4.29
C LEU A 11 7.92 0.65 -4.14
N PRO A 12 8.72 0.67 -3.06
CA PRO A 12 9.71 1.72 -2.89
C PRO A 12 10.70 1.84 -4.05
N LEU A 13 10.88 3.07 -4.55
CA LEU A 13 11.81 3.42 -5.62
C LEU A 13 11.53 2.73 -6.97
N LEU A 14 10.38 2.05 -7.10
CA LEU A 14 9.97 1.34 -8.31
C LEU A 14 8.60 1.82 -8.82
N SER A 15 7.67 2.12 -7.91
CA SER A 15 6.32 2.56 -8.24
C SER A 15 5.84 3.76 -7.41
N ASP A 16 6.75 4.43 -6.69
CA ASP A 16 6.44 5.50 -5.75
C ASP A 16 6.82 6.91 -6.28
N ALA A 17 7.19 7.02 -7.56
CA ALA A 17 7.46 8.30 -8.18
C ALA A 17 6.19 9.17 -8.22
N ALA A 18 6.33 10.48 -7.96
CA ALA A 18 5.19 11.38 -7.78
C ALA A 18 4.24 11.43 -8.99
N ASP A 19 4.80 11.38 -10.20
CA ASP A 19 4.05 11.33 -11.45
C ASP A 19 3.32 9.99 -11.64
N GLN A 20 3.93 8.87 -11.25
CA GLN A 20 3.31 7.54 -11.27
C GLN A 20 2.15 7.45 -10.26
N LEU A 21 2.33 7.98 -9.05
CA LEU A 21 1.28 8.05 -8.04
C LEU A 21 0.11 8.91 -8.55
N ALA A 22 0.39 10.11 -9.07
CA ALA A 22 -0.61 11.01 -9.63
C ALA A 22 -1.37 10.38 -10.80
N ALA A 23 -0.66 9.72 -11.73
CA ALA A 23 -1.26 9.05 -12.87
C ALA A 23 -2.18 7.89 -12.42
N THR A 24 -1.78 7.15 -11.39
CA THR A 24 -2.57 6.04 -10.84
C THR A 24 -3.83 6.55 -10.13
N VAL A 25 -3.71 7.54 -9.24
CA VAL A 25 -4.87 8.13 -8.55
C VAL A 25 -5.85 8.76 -9.55
N ARG A 26 -5.35 9.46 -10.58
CA ARG A 26 -6.18 10.01 -11.65
C ARG A 26 -6.98 8.93 -12.37
N ARG A 27 -6.34 7.80 -12.70
CA ARG A 27 -7.01 6.66 -13.35
C ARG A 27 -8.07 6.05 -12.45
N ILE A 28 -7.80 5.91 -11.15
CA ILE A 28 -8.77 5.44 -10.17
C ILE A 28 -9.98 6.38 -10.07
N ALA A 29 -9.75 7.69 -10.02
CA ALA A 29 -10.84 8.67 -10.01
C ALA A 29 -11.73 8.54 -11.27
N GLY A 30 -11.12 8.28 -12.43
CA GLY A 30 -11.82 8.06 -13.70
C GLY A 30 -12.75 6.84 -13.71
N THR A 31 -12.62 5.89 -12.78
CA THR A 31 -13.54 4.75 -12.66
C THR A 31 -14.79 5.06 -11.85
N GLY A 32 -14.88 6.25 -11.22
CA GLY A 32 -15.93 6.59 -10.26
C GLY A 32 -15.74 5.97 -8.88
N ALA A 33 -14.51 5.56 -8.52
CA ALA A 33 -14.17 5.16 -7.17
C ALA A 33 -14.37 6.34 -6.19
N ARG A 34 -14.80 6.05 -4.96
CA ARG A 34 -14.99 7.07 -3.92
C ARG A 34 -13.84 7.17 -2.95
N ALA A 35 -12.99 6.14 -2.91
CA ALA A 35 -11.92 6.07 -1.93
C ALA A 35 -10.74 5.24 -2.42
N VAL A 36 -9.55 5.59 -1.92
CA VAL A 36 -8.32 4.84 -2.11
C VAL A 36 -7.78 4.39 -0.76
N GLU A 37 -7.31 3.15 -0.69
CA GLU A 37 -6.53 2.65 0.44
C GLU A 37 -5.12 2.35 -0.06
N PRO A 38 -4.12 3.20 0.23
CA PRO A 38 -2.74 2.93 -0.13
C PRO A 38 -2.11 1.94 0.84
N VAL A 39 -1.38 0.96 0.32
CA VAL A 39 -0.56 0.04 1.12
C VAL A 39 0.85 0.00 0.55
N VAL A 40 1.82 0.44 1.35
CA VAL A 40 3.23 0.26 1.02
C VAL A 40 3.58 -1.22 1.14
N LEU A 41 4.44 -1.71 0.25
CA LEU A 41 4.95 -3.08 0.30
C LEU A 41 5.43 -3.44 1.72
N ARG A 42 5.00 -4.60 2.21
CA ARG A 42 5.54 -5.25 3.40
C ARG A 42 6.37 -6.45 2.97
N LEU A 43 7.46 -6.70 3.69
CA LEU A 43 8.40 -7.79 3.43
C LEU A 43 8.52 -8.71 4.65
N PRO A 44 7.45 -9.44 5.01
CA PRO A 44 7.50 -10.33 6.16
C PRO A 44 8.61 -11.37 6.00
N PRO A 45 9.15 -11.92 7.12
CA PRO A 45 10.33 -12.78 7.10
C PRO A 45 10.30 -13.92 6.07
N GLY A 46 9.13 -14.54 5.85
CA GLY A 46 8.97 -15.63 4.88
C GLY A 46 9.09 -15.24 3.40
N THR A 47 8.99 -13.95 3.07
CA THR A 47 9.05 -13.45 1.68
C THR A 47 10.21 -12.50 1.42
N ARG A 48 10.79 -11.91 2.47
CA ARG A 48 11.88 -10.92 2.36
C ARG A 48 13.07 -11.46 1.58
N GLY A 49 13.53 -12.68 1.91
CA GLY A 49 14.70 -13.28 1.27
C GLY A 49 14.52 -13.41 -0.24
N TRP A 50 13.41 -14.02 -0.66
CA TRP A 50 13.08 -14.18 -2.08
C TRP A 50 12.95 -12.83 -2.81
N TYR A 51 12.31 -11.84 -2.17
CA TYR A 51 12.15 -10.51 -2.77
C TYR A 51 13.50 -9.81 -2.95
N LEU A 52 14.38 -9.83 -1.94
CA LEU A 52 15.71 -9.23 -2.04
C LEU A 52 16.61 -9.97 -3.04
N GLU A 53 16.46 -11.28 -3.17
CA GLU A 53 17.17 -12.07 -4.19
C GLU A 53 16.74 -11.67 -5.61
N TRP A 54 15.43 -11.52 -5.84
CA TRP A 54 14.91 -10.97 -7.10
C TRP A 54 15.37 -9.54 -7.32
N LEU A 55 15.29 -8.68 -6.29
CA LEU A 55 15.70 -7.28 -6.38
C LEU A 55 17.18 -7.17 -6.72
N GLY A 56 18.04 -8.03 -6.15
CA GLY A 56 19.46 -8.09 -6.47
C GLY A 56 19.75 -8.45 -7.93
N ARG A 57 18.89 -9.24 -8.58
CA ARG A 57 19.01 -9.54 -10.02
C ARG A 57 18.45 -8.44 -10.92
N ALA A 58 17.29 -7.89 -10.57
CA ALA A 58 16.54 -6.97 -11.43
C ALA A 58 16.97 -5.50 -11.24
N HIS A 59 17.26 -5.11 -10.01
CA HIS A 59 17.55 -3.74 -9.58
C HIS A 59 18.65 -3.73 -8.50
N PRO A 60 19.88 -4.19 -8.80
CA PRO A 60 20.94 -4.39 -7.81
C PRO A 60 21.24 -3.12 -6.98
N GLN A 61 21.11 -1.94 -7.57
CA GLN A 61 21.31 -0.65 -6.91
C GLN A 61 20.30 -0.33 -5.81
N LEU A 62 19.17 -1.05 -5.75
CA LEU A 62 18.11 -0.82 -4.78
C LEU A 62 18.22 -1.70 -3.53
N VAL A 63 19.05 -2.75 -3.54
CA VAL A 63 19.15 -3.70 -2.41
C VAL A 63 19.50 -2.99 -1.11
N ALA A 64 20.57 -2.20 -1.10
CA ALA A 64 20.98 -1.44 0.09
C ALA A 64 19.88 -0.49 0.58
N ARG A 65 19.15 0.16 -0.34
CA ARG A 65 18.03 1.04 0.01
C ARG A 65 16.88 0.28 0.65
N TYR A 66 16.55 -0.91 0.15
CA TYR A 66 15.53 -1.74 0.76
C TYR A 66 15.98 -2.30 2.13
N GLU A 67 17.25 -2.61 2.31
CA GLU A 67 17.78 -3.02 3.62
C GLU A 67 17.71 -1.89 4.65
N GLU A 68 17.97 -0.64 4.24
CA GLU A 68 17.80 0.56 5.06
C GLU A 68 16.33 0.87 5.37
N LEU A 69 15.45 0.74 4.37
CA LEU A 69 14.04 1.10 4.48
C LEU A 69 13.21 0.10 5.30
N TYR A 70 13.64 -1.15 5.44
CA TYR A 70 12.84 -2.20 6.06
C TYR A 70 13.44 -2.75 7.35
N ASP A 71 12.66 -2.68 8.43
CA ASP A 71 13.03 -3.26 9.71
C ASP A 71 13.07 -4.80 9.69
N ARG A 72 13.52 -5.41 10.79
CA ARG A 72 13.61 -6.89 10.90
C ARG A 72 12.26 -7.60 10.81
N SER A 73 11.16 -6.92 11.11
CA SER A 73 9.80 -7.46 11.02
C SER A 73 9.23 -7.41 9.60
N GLY A 74 9.90 -6.68 8.69
CA GLY A 74 9.46 -6.53 7.32
C GLY A 74 8.56 -5.32 7.09
N LEU A 75 8.54 -4.36 8.01
CA LEU A 75 7.81 -3.11 7.85
C LEU A 75 8.72 -2.04 7.26
N PRO A 76 8.19 -1.20 6.34
CA PRO A 76 8.91 -0.02 5.88
C PRO A 76 9.08 0.97 7.04
N SER A 77 10.06 1.86 6.93
CA SER A 77 10.23 2.93 7.91
C SER A 77 8.97 3.80 7.97
N ALA A 78 8.57 4.20 9.18
CA ALA A 78 7.36 4.97 9.41
C ALA A 78 7.35 6.28 8.61
N ASP A 79 8.49 6.98 8.55
CA ASP A 79 8.63 8.23 7.80
C ASP A 79 8.41 8.02 6.30
N TYR A 80 8.95 6.94 5.74
CA TYR A 80 8.75 6.60 4.34
C TYR A 80 7.27 6.27 4.07
N GLU A 81 6.64 5.45 4.91
CA GLU A 81 5.24 5.08 4.77
C GLU A 81 4.32 6.30 4.86
N GLN A 82 4.56 7.20 5.83
CA GLN A 82 3.82 8.44 5.98
C GLN A 82 3.99 9.39 4.79
N ARG A 83 5.21 9.51 4.25
CA ARG A 83 5.46 10.31 3.05
C ARG A 83 4.61 9.82 1.86
N ILE A 84 4.65 8.53 1.57
CA ILE A 84 3.91 7.94 0.44
C ILE A 84 2.40 8.04 0.64
N THR A 85 1.90 7.62 1.81
CA THR A 85 0.47 7.67 2.09
C THR A 85 -0.05 9.11 2.13
N GLY A 86 0.74 10.06 2.63
CA GLY A 86 0.43 11.49 2.61
C GLY A 86 0.35 12.06 1.19
N GLN A 87 1.29 11.70 0.30
CA GLN A 87 1.23 12.11 -1.11
C GLN A 87 -0.03 11.58 -1.80
N ILE A 88 -0.38 10.31 -1.58
CA ILE A 88 -1.59 9.71 -2.13
C ILE A 88 -2.84 10.37 -1.55
N ALA A 89 -2.87 10.66 -0.26
CA ALA A 89 -3.99 11.36 0.38
C ALA A 89 -4.21 12.77 -0.18
N GLN A 90 -3.13 13.49 -0.48
CA GLN A 90 -3.21 14.79 -1.15
C GLN A 90 -3.80 14.66 -2.56
N LEU A 91 -3.38 13.66 -3.33
CA LEU A 91 -3.92 13.40 -4.67
C LEU A 91 -5.41 13.01 -4.61
N CYS A 92 -5.80 12.15 -3.68
CA CYS A 92 -7.20 11.77 -3.47
C CYS A 92 -8.07 13.00 -3.19
N ARG A 93 -7.58 13.94 -2.37
CA ARG A 93 -8.27 15.20 -2.07
C ARG A 93 -8.53 16.04 -3.33
N VAL A 94 -7.56 16.11 -4.25
CA VAL A 94 -7.71 16.83 -5.54
C VAL A 94 -8.86 16.26 -6.37
N TYR A 95 -9.08 14.94 -6.31
CA TYR A 95 -10.14 14.25 -7.04
C TYR A 95 -11.43 14.04 -6.22
N GLY A 96 -11.53 14.60 -5.02
CA GLY A 96 -12.70 14.44 -4.15
C GLY A 96 -12.91 13.02 -3.61
N MET A 97 -11.86 12.21 -3.54
CA MET A 97 -11.88 10.85 -2.98
C MET A 97 -11.40 10.84 -1.53
N GLU A 98 -11.95 9.93 -0.74
CA GLU A 98 -11.42 9.59 0.58
C GLU A 98 -10.09 8.83 0.48
N CYS A 99 -9.24 8.89 1.51
CA CYS A 99 -7.99 8.14 1.57
C CYS A 99 -7.81 7.46 2.94
N GLY A 100 -7.41 6.19 2.93
CA GLY A 100 -7.15 5.40 4.14
C GLY A 100 -8.09 4.20 4.29
N PRO A 101 -7.87 3.33 5.29
CA PRO A 101 -8.65 2.12 5.46
C PRO A 101 -10.10 2.41 5.85
N VAL A 102 -10.99 1.45 5.60
CA VAL A 102 -12.34 1.49 6.19
C VAL A 102 -12.20 1.31 7.70
N VAL A 103 -12.74 2.25 8.47
CA VAL A 103 -12.92 2.05 9.91
C VAL A 103 -13.93 0.92 10.07
N ALA A 104 -13.44 -0.27 10.48
CA ALA A 104 -14.27 -1.43 10.68
C ALA A 104 -15.33 -1.11 11.75
N GLN A 105 -16.58 -1.01 11.32
CA GLN A 105 -17.69 -0.96 12.26
C GLN A 105 -17.85 -2.37 12.83
N ARG A 106 -17.75 -2.49 14.16
CA ARG A 106 -18.03 -3.76 14.85
C ARG A 106 -19.48 -4.12 14.58
N ARG A 107 -19.69 -5.06 13.66
CA ARG A 107 -20.99 -5.66 13.41
C ARG A 107 -21.06 -6.92 14.23
N GLU A 108 -22.09 -7.03 15.06
CA GLU A 108 -22.36 -8.29 15.72
C GLU A 108 -22.68 -9.34 14.64
N PRO A 109 -21.99 -10.49 14.65
CA PRO A 109 -22.27 -11.53 13.69
C PRO A 109 -23.71 -12.00 13.91
N ARG A 110 -24.52 -11.95 12.84
CA ARG A 110 -25.94 -12.35 12.89
C ARG A 110 -26.14 -13.84 13.19
N VAL A 111 -25.08 -14.63 13.05
CA VAL A 111 -25.04 -16.06 13.35
C VAL A 111 -23.79 -16.36 14.17
N ALA A 112 -23.90 -17.26 15.13
CA ALA A 112 -22.75 -17.70 15.90
C ALA A 112 -21.70 -18.32 14.96
N GLN A 113 -20.44 -17.91 15.10
CA GLN A 113 -19.34 -18.58 14.40
C GLN A 113 -19.28 -20.03 14.88
N LEU A 114 -19.40 -20.98 13.95
CA LEU A 114 -19.31 -22.39 14.27
C LEU A 114 -17.91 -22.68 14.83
N ALA A 115 -17.86 -23.45 15.91
CA ALA A 115 -16.59 -23.97 16.41
C ALA A 115 -16.00 -24.90 15.34
N LEU A 116 -14.75 -24.64 14.95
CA LEU A 116 -13.98 -25.59 14.16
C LEU A 116 -13.72 -26.79 15.08
N VAL A 117 -14.32 -27.94 14.74
CA VAL A 117 -14.14 -29.23 15.44
C VAL A 117 -12.90 -29.93 14.94
#